data_AF-I3V4R3-F1
#
_entry.id   AF-I3V4R3-F1
#
_cell.length_a   1.000
_cell.length_b   1.000
_cell.length_c   1.000
_cell.angle_alpha   90.00
_cell.angle_beta   90.00
_cell.angle_gamma   90.00
#
_symmetry.space_group_name_H-M   'P 1'
#
loop_
_entity.id
_entity.type
_entity.pdbx_description
1 polymer ?
#
loop_
_entity_poly.entity_id
_entity_poly.type
_entity_poly.pdbx_seq_one_letter_code
_entity_poly.pdbx_strand_id
1 'polypeptide(L)'
;MSSAHAKTALRRLHANAQGKLIRCEPTHPLNLVNAQGHIAEHATDDETLFHQWLGQGLSLEEFETRLTKGALEHTRGNVSQAARLMGLSRAQMMYRVDKLKQ
;
A
#
# COMPACT_ATOMS: atom_id res chain seq x y z
N MET A 1 0.27 -22.33 -30.65
CA MET A 1 -1.06 -21.68 -30.64
C MET A 1 -1.97 -22.52 -29.77
N SER A 2 -2.06 -22.25 -28.47
CA SER A 2 -2.83 -23.08 -27.53
C SER A 2 -3.24 -22.29 -26.30
N SER A 3 -4.34 -22.73 -25.70
CA SER A 3 -4.83 -22.43 -24.35
C SER A 3 -5.87 -21.31 -24.20
N ALA A 4 -7.09 -21.60 -24.65
CA ALA A 4 -8.32 -21.01 -24.11
C ALA A 4 -8.88 -21.91 -23.01
N HIS A 5 -8.30 -21.93 -21.80
CA HIS A 5 -8.91 -22.55 -20.61
C HIS A 5 -8.38 -21.90 -19.33
N ALA A 6 -9.09 -20.90 -18.82
CA ALA A 6 -8.95 -20.44 -17.43
C ALA A 6 -10.31 -20.55 -16.73
N LYS A 7 -10.81 -21.78 -16.59
CA LYS A 7 -11.88 -22.11 -15.64
C LYS A 7 -11.21 -22.78 -14.47
N THR A 8 -11.13 -22.13 -13.30
CA THR A 8 -11.26 -22.72 -11.96
C THR A 8 -11.12 -21.59 -10.93
N ALA A 9 -12.20 -20.82 -10.72
CA ALA A 9 -12.40 -20.14 -9.44
C ALA A 9 -13.32 -21.06 -8.63
N LEU A 10 -12.73 -21.85 -7.72
CA LEU A 10 -13.46 -22.82 -6.93
C LEU A 10 -14.38 -22.09 -5.92
N ARG A 11 -15.59 -21.78 -6.36
CA ARG A 11 -16.64 -21.13 -5.56
C ARG A 11 -17.19 -22.13 -4.54
N ARG A 12 -16.60 -22.20 -3.34
CA ARG A 12 -17.19 -22.96 -2.23
C ARG A 12 -18.52 -22.31 -1.82
N LEU A 13 -19.62 -22.95 -2.22
CA LEU A 13 -20.96 -22.62 -1.78
C LEU A 13 -21.16 -23.22 -0.38
N HIS A 14 -21.26 -22.39 0.65
CA HIS A 14 -21.78 -22.81 1.95
C HIS A 14 -23.26 -22.43 2.02
N ALA A 15 -24.13 -23.42 2.23
CA ALA A 15 -25.56 -23.22 2.48
C ALA A 15 -25.80 -23.15 4.00
N ASN A 16 -26.68 -22.24 4.45
CA ASN A 16 -27.17 -22.30 5.82
C ASN A 16 -28.25 -23.39 5.97
N ALA A 17 -28.66 -23.70 7.20
CA ALA A 17 -29.67 -24.74 7.50
C ALA A 17 -31.05 -24.50 6.87
N GLN A 18 -31.29 -23.34 6.24
CA GLN A 18 -32.53 -22.96 5.58
C GLN A 18 -32.38 -22.87 4.04
N GLY A 19 -31.29 -23.38 3.48
CA GLY A 19 -31.05 -23.42 2.04
C GLY A 19 -30.80 -22.05 1.39
N LYS A 20 -30.64 -20.98 2.18
CA LYS A 20 -30.38 -19.63 1.66
C LYS A 20 -28.88 -19.49 1.39
N LEU A 21 -28.54 -19.19 0.12
CA LEU A 21 -27.19 -18.85 -0.31
C LEU A 21 -26.75 -17.55 0.39
N ILE A 22 -25.82 -17.66 1.33
CA ILE A 22 -25.19 -16.49 1.95
C ILE A 22 -23.99 -16.13 1.06
N ARG A 23 -24.00 -14.94 0.45
CA ARG A 23 -22.77 -14.38 -0.12
C ARG A 23 -21.83 -14.07 1.04
N CYS A 24 -20.85 -14.94 1.27
CA CYS A 24 -19.68 -14.57 2.05
C CYS A 24 -18.82 -13.71 1.13
N GLU A 25 -18.98 -12.40 1.20
CA GLU A 25 -17.95 -11.50 0.68
C GLU A 25 -16.67 -11.78 1.48
N PRO A 26 -15.53 -12.06 0.82
CA PRO A 26 -14.30 -12.37 1.52
C PRO A 26 -13.91 -11.15 2.36
N THR A 27 -13.89 -11.30 3.68
CA THR A 27 -13.52 -10.24 4.63
C THR A 27 -12.04 -9.82 4.52
N HIS A 28 -11.30 -10.42 3.58
CA HIS A 28 -9.87 -10.23 3.33
C HIS A 28 -9.59 -10.24 1.82
N PRO A 29 -8.60 -9.46 1.33
CA PRO A 29 -8.24 -9.49 -0.08
C PRO A 29 -7.87 -10.92 -0.51
N LEU A 30 -8.48 -11.38 -1.60
CA LEU A 30 -8.20 -12.68 -2.18
C LEU A 30 -6.77 -12.65 -2.75
N ASN A 31 -5.82 -13.30 -2.08
CA ASN A 31 -4.48 -13.50 -2.61
C ASN A 31 -4.57 -14.32 -3.90
N LEU A 32 -4.46 -13.64 -5.04
CA LEU A 32 -4.41 -14.27 -6.36
C LEU A 32 -3.05 -14.96 -6.50
N VAL A 33 -3.05 -16.21 -6.96
CA VAL A 33 -1.83 -16.96 -7.25
C VAL A 33 -1.67 -17.00 -8.77
N ASN A 34 -0.49 -16.66 -9.28
CA ASN A 34 -0.20 -16.73 -10.71
C ASN A 34 -0.03 -18.20 -11.17
N ALA A 35 0.06 -18.43 -12.48
CA ALA A 35 0.19 -19.78 -13.06
C ALA A 35 1.48 -20.51 -12.64
N GLN A 36 2.46 -19.78 -12.09
CA GLN A 36 3.73 -20.29 -11.59
C GLN A 36 3.69 -20.58 -10.08
N GLY A 37 2.55 -20.38 -9.42
CA GLY A 37 2.38 -20.67 -7.99
C GLY A 37 2.83 -19.55 -7.05
N HIS A 38 3.17 -18.36 -7.56
CA HIS A 38 3.52 -17.21 -6.74
C HIS A 38 2.29 -16.37 -6.42
N ILE A 39 2.25 -15.79 -5.22
CA ILE A 39 1.25 -14.79 -4.85
C ILE A 39 1.49 -13.60 -5.79
N ALA A 40 0.48 -13.27 -6.60
CA ALA A 40 0.47 -12.05 -7.38
C ALA A 40 0.49 -10.90 -6.36
N GLU A 41 1.61 -10.18 -6.33
CA GLU A 41 1.69 -8.90 -5.65
C GLU A 41 0.54 -8.05 -6.16
N HIS A 42 -0.46 -7.79 -5.31
CA HIS A 42 -1.47 -6.81 -5.65
C HIS A 42 -0.70 -5.50 -5.80
N ALA A 43 -0.70 -4.95 -7.02
CA ALA A 43 -0.31 -3.57 -7.23
C ALA A 43 -1.29 -2.74 -6.38
N THR A 44 -0.89 -2.41 -5.16
CA THR A 44 -1.60 -1.46 -4.33
C THR A 44 -1.54 -0.15 -5.06
N ASP A 45 -2.66 0.24 -5.65
CA ASP A 45 -2.84 1.56 -6.21
C ASP A 45 -2.59 2.60 -5.12
N ASP A 46 -1.89 3.68 -5.45
CA ASP A 46 -1.46 4.70 -4.48
C ASP A 46 -2.67 5.27 -3.73
N GLU A 47 -3.81 5.44 -4.42
CA GLU A 47 -5.07 5.90 -3.84
C GLU A 47 -5.59 4.97 -2.73
N THR A 48 -5.43 3.65 -2.90
CA THR A 48 -5.86 2.68 -1.88
C THR A 48 -4.99 2.81 -0.61
N LEU A 49 -3.71 3.09 -0.77
CA LEU A 49 -2.77 3.28 0.34
C LEU A 49 -3.09 4.57 1.11
N PHE A 50 -3.36 5.67 0.42
CA PHE A 50 -3.77 6.93 1.06
C PHE A 50 -5.09 6.79 1.81
N HIS A 51 -6.09 6.13 1.23
CA HIS A 51 -7.35 5.84 1.92
C HIS A 51 -7.14 5.02 3.20
N GLN A 52 -6.25 4.03 3.16
CA GLN A 52 -5.92 3.23 4.34
C GLN A 52 -5.23 4.09 5.42
N TRP A 53 -4.27 4.93 5.07
CA TRP A 53 -3.59 5.81 6.03
C TRP A 53 -4.52 6.83 6.67
N LEU A 54 -5.42 7.43 5.87
CA LEU A 54 -6.45 8.33 6.40
C LEU A 54 -7.43 7.60 7.32
N GLY A 55 -7.84 6.37 6.96
CA GLY A 55 -8.71 5.54 7.81
C GLY A 55 -8.07 5.12 9.13
N GLN A 56 -6.73 5.07 9.20
CA GLN A 56 -5.96 4.80 10.42
C GLN A 56 -5.75 6.06 11.28
N GLY A 57 -6.20 7.23 10.84
CA GLY A 57 -6.03 8.49 11.57
C GLY A 57 -4.60 9.02 11.55
N LEU A 58 -3.78 8.63 10.56
CA LEU A 58 -2.43 9.17 10.40
C LEU A 58 -2.52 10.68 10.16
N SER A 59 -1.98 11.47 11.09
CA SER A 59 -1.97 12.92 10.93
C SER A 59 -1.00 13.33 9.82
N LEU A 60 -1.27 14.47 9.19
CA LEU A 60 -0.39 15.02 8.16
C LEU A 60 1.02 15.30 8.72
N GLU A 61 1.11 15.72 9.98
CA GLU A 61 2.38 16.00 10.66
C GLU A 61 3.21 14.73 10.88
N GLU A 62 2.57 13.63 11.30
CA GLU A 62 3.25 12.33 11.43
C GLU A 62 3.66 11.79 10.08
N PHE A 63 2.81 11.92 9.06
CA PHE A 63 3.13 11.54 7.69
C PHE A 63 4.37 12.30 7.20
N GLU A 64 4.37 13.62 7.32
CA GLU A 64 5.49 14.48 6.93
C GLU A 64 6.77 14.12 7.70
N THR A 65 6.67 13.84 8.99
CA THR A 65 7.80 13.40 9.84
C THR A 65 8.39 12.08 9.33
N ARG A 66 7.54 11.08 9.09
CA ARG A 66 7.98 9.75 8.61
C ARG A 66 8.56 9.84 7.21
N LEU A 67 7.94 10.61 6.33
CA LEU A 67 8.43 10.82 4.96
C LEU A 67 9.80 11.53 4.96
N THR A 68 9.96 12.55 5.81
CA THR A 68 11.23 13.29 5.96
C THR A 68 12.35 12.36 6.43
N LYS A 69 12.09 11.52 7.45
CA LYS A 69 13.06 10.52 7.94
C LYS A 69 13.42 9.51 6.86
N GLY A 70 12.42 8.94 6.19
CA GLY A 70 12.63 7.96 5.12
C GLY A 70 13.44 8.53 3.96
N ALA A 71 13.18 9.77 3.55
CA ALA A 71 13.94 10.44 2.50
C ALA A 71 15.42 10.64 2.89
N LEU A 72 15.70 11.02 4.15
CA LEU A 72 17.07 11.14 4.64
C LEU A 72 17.78 9.78 4.72
N GLU A 73 17.11 8.76 5.23
CA GLU A 73 17.68 7.40 5.29
C GLU A 73 18.01 6.88 3.89
N HIS A 74 17.10 7.05 2.94
CA HIS A 74 17.29 6.66 1.55
C HIS A 74 18.48 7.36 0.89
N THR A 75 18.73 8.63 1.23
CA THR A 75 19.86 9.41 0.71
C THR A 75 21.08 9.44 1.63
N ARG A 76 21.13 8.58 2.65
CA ARG A 76 22.24 8.48 3.61
C ARG A 76 22.57 9.83 4.27
N GLY A 77 21.53 10.58 4.65
CA GLY A 77 21.63 11.89 5.29
C GLY A 77 21.89 13.05 4.34
N ASN A 78 21.93 12.84 3.01
CA ASN A 78 22.12 13.93 2.08
C ASN A 78 20.84 14.75 1.89
N VAL A 79 20.77 15.87 2.59
CA VAL A 79 19.61 16.79 2.59
C VAL A 79 19.29 17.32 1.19
N SER A 80 20.30 17.59 0.37
CA SER A 80 20.07 18.15 -0.98
C SER A 80 19.48 17.10 -1.92
N GLN A 81 19.91 15.84 -1.79
CA GLN A 81 19.29 14.74 -2.54
C GLN A 81 17.89 14.43 -2.02
N ALA A 82 17.68 14.42 -0.70
CA ALA A 82 16.36 14.18 -0.11
C ALA A 82 15.34 15.25 -0.54
N ALA A 83 15.75 16.53 -0.55
CA ALA A 83 14.93 17.62 -1.05
C ALA A 83 14.50 17.41 -2.52
N ARG A 84 15.43 16.99 -3.38
CA ARG A 84 15.13 16.69 -4.80
C ARG A 84 14.15 15.52 -4.94
N LEU A 85 14.31 14.46 -4.14
CA LEU A 85 13.39 13.32 -4.12
C LEU A 85 11.98 13.73 -3.70
N MET A 86 11.88 14.63 -2.72
CA MET A 86 10.60 15.14 -2.22
C MET A 86 10.01 16.28 -3.09
N GLY A 87 10.73 16.74 -4.12
CA GLY A 87 10.28 17.87 -4.96
C GLY A 87 10.30 19.23 -4.26
N LEU A 88 11.16 19.40 -3.25
CA LEU A 88 11.25 20.61 -2.42
C LEU A 88 12.59 21.34 -2.62
N SER A 89 12.64 22.61 -2.21
CA SER A 89 13.93 23.32 -2.08
C SER A 89 14.73 22.80 -0.89
N ARG A 90 16.07 22.95 -0.94
CA ARG A 90 16.95 22.59 0.18
C ARG A 90 16.56 23.30 1.49
N ALA A 91 16.17 24.57 1.42
CA ALA A 91 15.77 25.36 2.59
C ALA A 91 14.49 24.80 3.25
N GLN A 92 13.48 24.45 2.44
CA GLN A 92 12.25 23.81 2.91
C GLN A 92 12.51 22.43 3.53
N MET A 93 13.46 21.67 2.98
CA MET A 93 13.87 20.40 3.56
C MET A 93 14.59 20.61 4.91
N MET A 94 15.50 21.59 5.00
CA MET A 94 16.22 21.84 6.26
C MET A 94 15.29 22.23 7.40
N TYR A 95 14.29 23.07 7.13
CA TYR A 95 13.26 23.40 8.10
C TYR A 95 12.59 22.15 8.69
N ARG A 96 12.25 21.17 7.84
CA ARG A 96 11.68 19.89 8.27
C ARG A 96 12.65 19.07 9.11
N VAL A 97 13.92 19.00 8.71
CA VAL A 97 14.95 18.27 9.46
C VAL A 97 15.17 18.87 10.84
N ASP A 98 15.19 20.19 10.96
CA ASP A 98 15.37 20.85 12.25
C ASP A 98 14.15 20.68 13.16
N LYS A 99 12.94 20.65 12.59
CA LYS A 99 11.70 20.29 13.32
C LYS A 99 11.76 18.88 13.94
N LEU A 100 12.51 17.94 13.36
CA LEU A 100 12.68 16.59 13.92
C LEU A 100 13.60 16.50 15.14
N LYS A 101 14.44 17.52 15.36
CA LYS A 101 15.44 17.54 16.45
C LYS A 101 14.94 18.23 17.71
N GLN A 102 13.86 18.99 17.60
CA GLN A 102 13.19 19.67 18.71
C GLN A 102 12.26 18.71 19.43
#